data_AF-A0A519W7T3-F1
#
_entry.id   AF-A0A519W7T3-F1
#
_cell.length_a   1.000
_cell.length_b   1.000
_cell.length_c   1.000
_cell.angle_alpha   90.00
_cell.angle_beta   90.00
_cell.angle_gamma   90.00
#
_symmetry.space_group_name_H-M   'P 1'
#
loop_
_entity.id
_entity.type
_entity.pdbx_description
1 polymer ?
#
loop_
_entity_poly.entity_id
_entity_poly.type
_entity_poly.pdbx_seq_one_letter_code
_entity_poly.pdbx_strand_id
1 'polypeptide(L)'
;MIDLTIPKKKRNYIPQQLEIKWETLEPLLNELLSREIFSVQELEQWLKDKSELEAALEEDFAWRYIKMSCDTTNEDLVKDFQYFATEIEPKISPVANRLNQKFNDSPFIDELDHDKYFVFIRAIKKAIELYRDENVALLTNLQVAQQKYQSITGSMSVIINEQEYTLEQAANFVKDISREVRQQAWETIQQRRLLDKDQLN
;
A
#
# COMPACT_ATOMS: atom_id res chain seq x y z
N MET A 1 27.83 17.29 -6.09
CA MET A 1 26.69 16.49 -5.61
C MET A 1 26.18 17.15 -4.35
N ILE A 2 24.93 17.59 -4.34
CA ILE A 2 24.29 18.03 -3.10
C ILE A 2 23.99 16.74 -2.33
N ASP A 3 24.60 16.57 -1.17
CA ASP A 3 24.30 15.47 -0.27
C ASP A 3 22.91 15.72 0.33
N LEU A 4 21.88 15.18 -0.31
CA LEU A 4 20.48 15.23 0.13
C LEU A 4 20.24 14.14 1.16
N THR A 5 20.96 14.20 2.28
CA THR A 5 20.64 13.37 3.44
C THR A 5 19.40 13.95 4.12
N ILE A 6 18.23 13.36 3.84
CA ILE A 6 16.97 13.71 4.52
C ILE A 6 16.95 12.95 5.86
N PRO A 7 17.04 13.64 7.01
CA PRO A 7 17.01 12.97 8.30
C PRO A 7 15.63 12.36 8.55
N LYS A 8 15.60 11.11 9.05
CA LYS A 8 14.33 10.48 9.45
C LYS A 8 13.66 11.29 10.54
N LYS A 9 12.35 11.49 10.40
CA LYS A 9 11.54 12.17 11.42
C LYS A 9 11.60 11.37 12.72
N LYS A 10 11.94 12.03 13.82
CA LYS A 10 11.95 11.42 15.16
C LYS A 10 10.52 11.06 15.57
N ARG A 11 10.33 9.79 15.94
CA ARG A 11 9.04 9.29 16.46
C ARG A 11 8.83 9.76 17.89
N ASN A 12 7.61 10.07 18.30
CA ASN A 12 7.30 10.61 19.63
C ASN A 12 6.34 9.72 20.41
N TYR A 13 5.36 9.15 19.72
CA TYR A 13 4.34 8.27 20.25
C TYR A 13 4.74 6.79 20.11
N ILE A 14 5.22 6.38 18.92
CA ILE A 14 5.63 5.00 18.67
C ILE A 14 7.14 4.78 18.91
N PRO A 15 7.59 3.53 19.17
CA PRO A 15 9.01 3.20 19.29
C PRO A 15 9.84 3.62 18.07
N GLN A 16 11.08 4.07 18.30
CA GLN A 16 12.00 4.42 17.21
C GLN A 16 12.23 3.24 16.27
N GLN A 17 12.35 2.03 16.84
CA GLN A 17 12.36 0.76 16.13
C GLN A 17 11.05 0.04 16.44
N LEU A 18 10.03 0.29 15.61
CA LEU A 18 8.78 -0.44 15.65
C LEU A 18 8.85 -1.55 14.60
N GLU A 19 8.76 -2.81 15.04
CA GLU A 19 8.54 -3.94 14.13
C GLU A 19 7.06 -4.00 13.76
N ILE A 20 6.74 -4.14 12.47
CA ILE A 20 5.35 -4.19 11.98
C ILE A 20 4.85 -5.63 12.03
N LYS A 21 4.32 -6.01 13.19
CA LYS A 21 3.64 -7.27 13.48
C LYS A 21 2.37 -7.00 14.26
N TRP A 22 1.41 -7.91 14.23
CA TRP A 22 0.15 -7.67 14.92
C TRP A 22 0.34 -7.47 16.43
N GLU A 23 1.23 -8.24 17.05
CA GLU A 23 1.48 -8.24 18.49
C GLU A 23 2.07 -6.91 19.00
N THR A 24 2.75 -6.16 18.13
CA THR A 24 3.32 -4.84 18.47
C THR A 24 2.35 -3.70 18.15
N LEU A 25 1.50 -3.88 17.14
CA LEU A 25 0.53 -2.89 16.70
C LEU A 25 -0.73 -2.88 17.56
N GLU A 26 -1.23 -4.06 17.94
CA GLU A 26 -2.47 -4.23 18.69
C GLU A 26 -2.49 -3.42 20.00
N PRO A 27 -1.44 -3.43 20.85
CA PRO A 27 -1.43 -2.62 22.07
C PRO A 27 -1.50 -1.11 21.79
N LEU A 28 -0.82 -0.62 20.76
CA LEU A 28 -0.82 0.81 20.37
C LEU A 28 -2.21 1.23 19.86
N LEU A 29 -2.81 0.39 19.01
CA LEU A 29 -4.14 0.64 18.48
C LEU A 29 -5.22 0.58 19.58
N ASN A 30 -5.13 -0.38 20.49
CA ASN A 30 -6.04 -0.50 21.63
C ASN A 30 -5.90 0.66 22.61
N GLU A 31 -4.68 1.17 22.80
CA GLU A 31 -4.44 2.40 23.57
C GLU A 31 -5.13 3.59 22.91
N LEU A 32 -4.96 3.82 21.60
CA LEU A 32 -5.65 4.92 20.90
C LEU A 32 -7.18 4.79 20.96
N LEU A 33 -7.72 3.57 20.89
CA LEU A 33 -9.16 3.33 21.01
C LEU A 33 -9.67 3.68 22.41
N SER A 34 -8.95 3.25 23.45
CA SER A 34 -9.36 3.39 24.85
C SER A 34 -9.02 4.74 25.46
N ARG A 35 -8.08 5.50 24.89
CA ARG A 35 -7.66 6.80 25.41
C ARG A 35 -8.85 7.76 25.51
N GLU A 36 -9.10 8.24 26.72
CA GLU A 36 -10.11 9.28 26.96
C GLU A 36 -9.58 10.63 26.46
N ILE A 37 -10.50 11.45 25.96
CA ILE A 37 -10.20 12.77 25.39
C ILE A 37 -11.12 13.74 26.12
N PHE A 38 -10.55 14.73 26.80
CA PHE A 38 -11.26 15.68 27.65
C PHE A 38 -11.13 17.14 27.18
N SER A 39 -10.41 17.39 26.09
CA SER A 39 -10.26 18.71 25.49
C SER A 39 -9.92 18.65 24.01
N VAL A 40 -10.09 19.77 23.30
CA VAL A 40 -9.64 19.92 21.91
C VAL A 40 -8.13 19.75 21.77
N GLN A 41 -7.33 20.18 22.76
CA GLN A 41 -5.88 19.99 22.74
C GLN A 41 -5.49 18.51 22.84
N GLU A 42 -6.20 17.74 23.67
CA GLU A 42 -6.03 16.28 23.75
C GLU A 42 -6.50 15.59 22.46
N LEU A 43 -7.58 16.06 21.83
CA LEU A 43 -8.04 15.54 20.54
C LEU A 43 -6.98 15.77 19.44
N GLU A 44 -6.40 16.97 19.37
CA GLU A 44 -5.31 17.27 18.45
C GLU A 44 -4.08 16.41 18.71
N GLN A 45 -3.74 16.14 19.98
CA GLN A 45 -2.62 15.27 20.32
C GLN A 45 -2.90 13.81 19.94
N TRP A 46 -4.09 13.31 20.25
CA TRP A 46 -4.53 11.98 19.85
C TRP A 46 -4.48 11.82 18.32
N LEU A 47 -4.87 12.84 17.56
CA LEU A 47 -4.75 12.85 16.10
C LEU A 47 -3.29 12.76 15.63
N LYS A 48 -2.36 13.47 16.27
CA LYS A 48 -0.93 13.41 15.94
C LYS A 48 -0.37 12.02 16.20
N ASP A 49 -0.75 11.40 17.31
CA ASP A 49 -0.30 10.07 17.70
C ASP A 49 -0.85 9.00 16.74
N LYS A 50 -2.15 9.07 16.43
CA LYS A 50 -2.78 8.25 15.38
C LYS A 50 -2.07 8.42 14.04
N SER A 51 -1.83 9.66 13.62
CA SER A 51 -1.16 9.96 12.35
C SER A 51 0.28 9.45 12.30
N GLU A 52 1.01 9.47 13.42
CA GLU A 52 2.37 8.93 13.48
C GLU A 52 2.39 7.40 13.32
N LEU A 53 1.45 6.70 13.96
CA LEU A 53 1.30 5.25 13.80
C LEU A 53 0.89 4.88 12.37
N GLU A 54 -0.11 5.58 11.81
CA GLU A 54 -0.56 5.36 10.43
C GLU A 54 0.56 5.60 9.41
N ALA A 55 1.35 6.66 9.60
CA ALA A 55 2.49 6.94 8.72
C ALA A 55 3.56 5.83 8.77
N ALA A 56 3.82 5.25 9.94
CA ALA A 56 4.77 4.14 10.05
C ALA A 56 4.26 2.85 9.40
N LEU A 57 2.95 2.59 9.50
CA LEU A 57 2.29 1.46 8.82
C LEU A 57 2.33 1.62 7.29
N GLU A 58 1.97 2.81 6.79
CA GLU A 58 1.98 3.11 5.35
C GLU A 58 3.40 3.07 4.78
N GLU A 59 4.40 3.59 5.50
CA GLU A 59 5.81 3.51 5.10
C GLU A 59 6.29 2.06 4.96
N ASP A 60 5.99 1.21 5.94
CA ASP A 60 6.40 -0.21 5.90
C ASP A 60 5.72 -0.98 4.76
N PHE A 61 4.41 -0.78 4.58
CA PHE A 61 3.67 -1.35 3.45
C PHE A 61 4.27 -0.91 2.11
N ALA A 62 4.54 0.39 1.94
CA ALA A 62 5.13 0.93 0.71
C ALA A 62 6.49 0.29 0.42
N TRP A 63 7.34 0.11 1.43
CA TRP A 63 8.63 -0.57 1.24
C TRP A 63 8.50 -2.04 0.88
N ARG A 64 7.56 -2.78 1.48
CA ARG A 64 7.28 -4.18 1.09
C ARG A 64 6.83 -4.25 -0.36
N TYR A 65 5.89 -3.39 -0.74
CA TYR A 65 5.38 -3.30 -2.12
C TYR A 65 6.49 -2.96 -3.12
N ILE A 66 7.28 -1.91 -2.85
CA ILE A 66 8.41 -1.50 -3.71
C ILE A 66 9.38 -2.67 -3.90
N LYS A 67 9.85 -3.29 -2.80
CA LYS A 67 10.83 -4.38 -2.88
C LYS A 67 10.28 -5.56 -3.68
N MET A 68 9.06 -6.00 -3.37
CA MET A 68 8.39 -7.09 -4.10
C MET A 68 8.23 -6.76 -5.59
N SER A 69 7.85 -5.53 -5.94
CA SER A 69 7.67 -5.12 -7.34
C SER A 69 8.98 -5.02 -8.12
N CYS A 70 10.09 -4.72 -7.45
CA CYS A 70 11.43 -4.68 -8.06
C CYS A 70 11.99 -6.08 -8.37
N ASP A 71 11.64 -7.08 -7.57
CA ASP A 71 12.04 -8.48 -7.78
C ASP A 71 10.90 -9.43 -7.43
N THR A 72 10.02 -9.66 -8.41
CA THR A 72 8.85 -10.54 -8.26
C THR A 72 9.19 -12.02 -8.22
N THR A 73 10.48 -12.38 -8.40
CA THR A 73 10.96 -13.77 -8.33
C THR A 73 11.48 -14.14 -6.94
N ASN A 74 11.72 -13.16 -6.08
CA ASN A 74 12.16 -13.37 -4.71
C ASN A 74 11.00 -13.79 -3.80
N GLU A 75 10.97 -15.07 -3.44
CA GLU A 75 9.91 -15.63 -2.60
C GLU A 75 9.79 -14.96 -1.22
N ASP A 76 10.89 -14.50 -0.63
CA ASP A 76 10.87 -13.90 0.71
C ASP A 76 10.22 -12.51 0.66
N LEU A 77 10.51 -11.71 -0.38
CA LEU A 77 9.85 -10.42 -0.60
C LEU A 77 8.35 -10.60 -0.87
N VAL A 78 7.98 -11.65 -1.60
CA VAL A 78 6.57 -12.00 -1.85
C VAL A 78 5.87 -12.40 -0.56
N LYS A 79 6.50 -13.26 0.27
CA LYS A 79 5.96 -13.67 1.58
C LYS A 79 5.80 -12.47 2.52
N ASP A 80 6.77 -11.57 2.54
CA ASP A 80 6.73 -10.35 3.37
C ASP A 80 5.56 -9.44 3.00
N PHE A 81 5.29 -9.25 1.70
CA PHE A 81 4.14 -8.49 1.22
C PHE A 81 2.82 -9.20 1.55
N GLN A 82 2.74 -10.51 1.26
CA GLN A 82 1.56 -11.32 1.52
C GLN A 82 1.18 -11.33 3.01
N TYR A 83 2.17 -11.46 3.91
CA TYR A 83 1.94 -11.38 5.35
C TYR A 83 1.25 -10.08 5.74
N PHE A 84 1.69 -8.93 5.21
CA PHE A 84 1.02 -7.67 5.50
C PHE A 84 -0.43 -7.67 5.01
N ALA A 85 -0.64 -8.08 3.75
CA ALA A 85 -1.95 -8.09 3.09
C ALA A 85 -2.96 -9.05 3.75
N THR A 86 -2.50 -10.17 4.32
CA THR A 86 -3.37 -11.21 4.87
C THR A 86 -3.45 -11.23 6.40
N GLU A 87 -2.39 -10.81 7.10
CA GLU A 87 -2.32 -10.91 8.57
C GLU A 87 -2.37 -9.58 9.30
N ILE A 88 -2.00 -8.47 8.64
CA ILE A 88 -1.91 -7.15 9.28
C ILE A 88 -3.06 -6.26 8.85
N GLU A 89 -3.15 -5.93 7.57
CA GLU A 89 -4.15 -5.00 7.04
C GLU A 89 -5.60 -5.41 7.36
N PRO A 90 -6.00 -6.70 7.28
CA PRO A 90 -7.36 -7.12 7.56
C PRO A 90 -7.76 -6.91 9.03
N LYS A 91 -6.79 -6.99 9.94
CA LYS A 91 -7.00 -6.76 11.38
C LYS A 91 -7.00 -5.27 11.70
N ILE A 92 -6.20 -4.47 10.98
CA ILE A 92 -6.16 -3.01 11.12
C ILE A 92 -7.44 -2.35 10.61
N SER A 93 -7.96 -2.78 9.46
CA SER A 93 -9.12 -2.15 8.80
C SER A 93 -10.33 -1.87 9.73
N PRO A 94 -10.86 -2.85 10.49
CA PRO A 94 -11.94 -2.60 11.44
C PRO A 94 -11.54 -1.70 12.61
N VAL A 95 -10.27 -1.75 13.03
CA VAL A 95 -9.75 -0.88 14.08
C VAL A 95 -9.64 0.57 13.61
N ALA A 96 -9.14 0.78 12.39
CA ALA A 96 -9.03 2.10 11.76
C ALA A 96 -10.42 2.75 11.59
N ASN A 97 -11.43 1.97 11.19
CA ASN A 97 -12.80 2.47 11.13
C ASN A 97 -13.33 2.88 12.52
N ARG A 98 -13.07 2.09 13.57
CA ARG A 98 -13.43 2.46 14.95
C ARG A 98 -12.70 3.71 15.44
N LEU A 99 -11.42 3.89 15.09
CA LEU A 99 -10.67 5.11 15.39
C LEU A 99 -11.28 6.32 14.66
N ASN A 100 -11.68 6.15 13.40
CA ASN A 100 -12.37 7.20 12.63
C ASN A 100 -13.71 7.59 13.26
N GLN A 101 -14.50 6.60 13.70
CA GLN A 101 -15.75 6.84 14.44
C GLN A 101 -15.49 7.56 15.75
N LYS A 102 -14.53 7.11 16.56
CA LYS A 102 -14.10 7.78 17.80
C LYS A 102 -13.74 9.26 17.57
N PHE A 103 -13.00 9.54 16.49
CA PHE A 103 -12.67 10.92 16.11
C PHE A 103 -13.92 11.72 15.76
N ASN A 104 -14.75 11.17 14.87
CA ASN A 104 -15.97 11.83 14.39
C ASN A 104 -16.99 12.11 15.50
N ASP A 105 -17.05 11.23 16.50
CA ASP A 105 -18.01 11.28 17.60
C ASP A 105 -17.46 12.04 18.82
N SER A 106 -16.23 12.58 18.73
CA SER A 106 -15.64 13.38 19.80
C SER A 106 -16.46 14.65 20.04
N PRO A 107 -16.81 14.99 21.29
CA PRO A 107 -17.54 16.22 21.60
C PRO A 107 -16.73 17.49 21.29
N PHE A 108 -15.40 17.37 21.09
CA PHE A 108 -14.50 18.47 20.80
C PHE A 108 -14.22 18.66 19.30
N ILE A 109 -14.88 17.89 18.41
CA ILE A 109 -14.60 17.94 16.97
C ILE A 109 -14.89 19.31 16.34
N ASP A 110 -15.94 19.99 16.81
CA ASP A 110 -16.35 21.31 16.32
C ASP A 110 -15.48 22.45 16.92
N GLU A 111 -14.62 22.16 17.90
CA GLU A 111 -13.64 23.10 18.46
C GLU A 111 -12.32 23.10 17.68
N LEU A 112 -12.11 22.13 16.77
CA LEU A 112 -10.93 22.08 15.92
C LEU A 112 -10.88 23.27 14.97
N ASP A 113 -9.66 23.75 14.69
CA ASP A 113 -9.43 24.80 13.70
C ASP A 113 -9.99 24.38 12.33
N HIS A 114 -11.05 25.06 11.91
CA HIS A 114 -11.75 24.77 10.67
C HIS A 114 -10.84 24.86 9.45
N ASP A 115 -9.99 25.89 9.34
CA ASP A 115 -9.15 26.12 8.17
C ASP A 115 -8.08 25.03 8.03
N LYS A 116 -7.67 24.44 9.15
CA LYS A 116 -6.71 23.33 9.20
C LYS A 116 -7.36 21.96 8.98
N TYR A 117 -8.55 21.72 9.55
CA TYR A 117 -9.12 20.37 9.66
C TYR A 117 -10.34 20.10 8.77
N PHE A 118 -10.95 21.11 8.14
CA PHE A 118 -12.19 20.94 7.36
C PHE A 118 -12.11 19.80 6.33
N VAL A 119 -11.06 19.76 5.52
CA VAL A 119 -10.89 18.74 4.47
C VAL A 119 -10.67 17.36 5.09
N PHE A 120 -9.90 17.29 6.17
CA PHE A 120 -9.61 16.03 6.87
C PHE A 120 -10.87 15.45 7.51
N ILE A 121 -11.65 16.25 8.25
CA ILE A 121 -12.92 15.83 8.86
C ILE A 121 -13.88 15.31 7.79
N ARG A 122 -13.99 16.01 6.66
CA ARG A 122 -14.83 15.57 5.53
C ARG A 122 -14.36 14.22 4.97
N ALA A 123 -13.05 14.00 4.84
CA ALA A 123 -12.48 12.74 4.38
C ALA A 123 -12.79 11.59 5.37
N ILE A 124 -12.66 11.82 6.68
CA ILE A 124 -12.98 10.83 7.71
C ILE A 124 -14.46 10.44 7.68
N LYS A 125 -15.38 11.42 7.61
CA LYS A 125 -16.82 11.16 7.48
C LYS A 125 -17.14 10.27 6.28
N LYS A 126 -16.48 10.52 5.14
CA LYS A 126 -16.64 9.69 3.94
C LYS A 126 -16.02 8.30 4.08
N ALA A 127 -14.88 8.17 4.74
CA ALA A 127 -14.29 6.86 5.02
C ALA A 127 -15.23 5.98 5.86
N ILE A 128 -15.86 6.55 6.89
CA ILE A 128 -16.87 5.85 7.72
C ILE A 128 -18.08 5.43 6.88
N GLU A 129 -18.60 6.33 6.04
CA GLU A 129 -19.76 6.04 5.17
C GLU A 129 -19.50 4.91 4.16
N LEU A 130 -18.27 4.81 3.65
CA LEU A 130 -17.84 3.82 2.66
C LEU A 130 -17.45 2.48 3.29
N TYR A 131 -17.09 2.44 4.57
CA TYR A 131 -16.60 1.23 5.22
C TYR A 131 -17.66 0.14 5.27
N ARG A 132 -17.28 -1.09 4.90
CA ARG A 132 -18.09 -2.31 5.01
C ARG A 132 -17.19 -3.42 5.49
N ASP A 133 -17.61 -4.17 6.51
CA ASP A 133 -16.82 -5.28 7.06
C ASP A 133 -16.58 -6.37 5.99
N GLU A 134 -17.54 -6.58 5.10
CA GLU A 134 -17.45 -7.55 3.99
C GLU A 134 -16.37 -7.16 2.98
N ASN A 135 -16.05 -5.88 2.84
CA ASN A 135 -15.01 -5.42 1.93
C ASN A 135 -13.61 -5.81 2.39
N VAL A 136 -13.40 -6.08 3.69
CA VAL A 136 -12.07 -6.43 4.22
C VAL A 136 -11.53 -7.68 3.53
N ALA A 137 -12.30 -8.76 3.50
CA ALA A 137 -11.90 -10.00 2.84
C ALA A 137 -11.79 -9.83 1.32
N LEU A 138 -12.67 -9.03 0.71
CA LEU A 138 -12.62 -8.77 -0.74
C LEU A 138 -11.35 -8.01 -1.13
N LEU A 139 -10.94 -7.02 -0.35
CA LEU A 139 -9.74 -6.22 -0.59
C LEU A 139 -8.47 -7.07 -0.39
N THR A 140 -8.42 -7.94 0.60
CA THR A 140 -7.31 -8.92 0.75
C THR A 140 -7.20 -9.81 -0.47
N ASN A 141 -8.30 -10.40 -0.92
CA ASN A 141 -8.32 -11.26 -2.10
C ASN A 141 -7.90 -10.50 -3.36
N LEU A 142 -8.32 -9.24 -3.49
CA LEU A 142 -7.93 -8.36 -4.59
C LEU A 142 -6.42 -8.12 -4.59
N GLN A 143 -5.81 -7.79 -3.45
CA GLN A 143 -4.36 -7.58 -3.37
C GLN A 143 -3.57 -8.84 -3.72
N VAL A 144 -4.00 -10.01 -3.22
CA VAL A 144 -3.36 -11.29 -3.56
C VAL A 144 -3.50 -11.58 -5.06
N ALA A 145 -4.66 -11.31 -5.66
CA ALA A 145 -4.87 -11.47 -7.10
C ALA A 145 -3.99 -10.50 -7.92
N GLN A 146 -3.86 -9.25 -7.48
CA GLN A 146 -2.97 -8.25 -8.10
C GLN A 146 -1.51 -8.69 -8.03
N GLN A 147 -1.07 -9.26 -6.89
CA GLN A 147 0.29 -9.78 -6.75
C GLN A 147 0.54 -10.97 -7.68
N LYS A 148 -0.42 -11.90 -7.80
CA LYS A 148 -0.34 -13.02 -8.76
C LYS A 148 -0.24 -12.50 -10.20
N TYR A 149 -1.07 -11.53 -10.57
CA TYR A 149 -1.01 -10.89 -11.88
C TYR A 149 0.38 -10.30 -12.13
N GLN A 150 0.94 -9.55 -11.18
CA GLN A 150 2.28 -8.95 -11.30
C GLN A 150 3.38 -10.01 -11.48
N SER A 151 3.32 -11.11 -10.73
CA SER A 151 4.27 -12.23 -10.86
C SER A 151 4.20 -12.89 -12.24
N ILE A 152 3.00 -13.18 -12.74
CA ILE A 152 2.78 -13.75 -14.07
C ILE A 152 3.31 -12.80 -15.15
N THR A 153 2.92 -11.52 -15.12
CA THR A 153 3.34 -10.56 -16.15
C THR A 153 4.82 -10.18 -16.06
N GLY A 154 5.37 -10.09 -14.84
CA GLY A 154 6.77 -9.72 -14.61
C GLY A 154 7.77 -10.81 -14.99
N SER A 155 7.32 -12.08 -15.00
CA SER A 155 8.14 -13.21 -15.46
C SER A 155 8.13 -13.41 -16.99
N MET A 156 7.40 -12.59 -17.74
CA MET A 156 7.34 -12.71 -19.19
C MET A 156 8.59 -12.16 -19.86
N SER A 157 9.31 -13.04 -20.56
CA SER A 157 10.40 -12.68 -21.47
C SER A 157 10.14 -13.18 -22.89
N VAL A 158 10.84 -12.57 -23.85
CA VAL A 158 10.86 -12.94 -25.26
C VAL A 158 12.28 -12.96 -25.80
N ILE A 159 12.52 -13.78 -26.81
CA ILE A 159 13.79 -13.79 -27.55
C ILE A 159 13.61 -13.01 -28.86
N ILE A 160 14.40 -11.96 -29.05
CA ILE A 160 14.46 -11.16 -30.28
C ILE A 160 15.94 -10.99 -30.64
N ASN A 161 16.32 -11.31 -31.88
CA ASN A 161 17.72 -11.27 -32.34
C ASN A 161 18.67 -12.07 -31.42
N GLU A 162 18.27 -13.29 -31.05
CA GLU A 162 19.03 -14.21 -30.17
C GLU A 162 19.27 -13.72 -28.74
N GLN A 163 18.70 -12.57 -28.37
CA GLN A 163 18.80 -12.00 -27.02
C GLN A 163 17.44 -12.04 -26.30
N GLU A 164 17.47 -12.37 -25.02
CA GLU A 164 16.32 -12.33 -24.13
C GLU A 164 16.03 -10.91 -23.65
N TYR A 165 14.75 -10.52 -23.70
CA TYR A 165 14.25 -9.22 -23.25
C TYR A 165 13.00 -9.41 -22.39
N THR A 166 12.83 -8.57 -21.37
CA THR A 166 11.51 -8.40 -20.74
C THR A 166 10.54 -7.78 -21.75
N LEU A 167 9.23 -7.88 -21.50
CA LEU A 167 8.25 -7.27 -22.41
C LEU A 167 8.40 -5.74 -22.51
N GLU A 168 8.80 -5.07 -21.44
CA GLU A 168 9.04 -3.62 -21.39
C GLU A 168 10.25 -3.24 -22.25
N GLN A 169 11.33 -4.02 -22.17
CA GLN A 169 12.51 -3.82 -23.03
C GLN A 169 12.17 -4.10 -24.50
N ALA A 170 11.46 -5.20 -24.77
CA ALA A 170 11.05 -5.60 -26.10
C ALA A 170 10.09 -4.58 -26.77
N ALA A 171 9.28 -3.87 -25.97
CA ALA A 171 8.36 -2.84 -26.47
C ALA A 171 9.08 -1.67 -27.17
N ASN A 172 10.39 -1.48 -26.95
CA ASN A 172 11.17 -0.47 -27.69
C ASN A 172 11.30 -0.82 -29.18
N PHE A 173 11.38 -2.11 -29.55
CA PHE A 173 11.46 -2.54 -30.95
C PHE A 173 10.17 -2.24 -31.74
N VAL A 174 9.03 -2.13 -31.05
CA VAL A 174 7.75 -1.73 -31.66
C VAL A 174 7.77 -0.25 -32.11
N LYS A 175 8.78 0.53 -31.68
CA LYS A 175 8.97 1.93 -32.08
C LYS A 175 10.04 2.11 -33.17
N ASP A 176 10.61 1.01 -33.67
CA ASP A 176 11.65 1.05 -34.70
C ASP A 176 11.14 1.67 -36.02
N ILE A 177 12.04 2.20 -36.86
CA ILE A 177 11.70 2.78 -38.16
C ILE A 177 11.34 1.71 -39.20
N SER A 178 11.91 0.51 -39.12
CA SER A 178 11.60 -0.63 -39.99
C SER A 178 10.24 -1.23 -39.62
N ARG A 179 9.37 -1.41 -40.62
CA ARG A 179 8.07 -2.06 -40.43
C ARG A 179 8.25 -3.52 -40.01
N GLU A 180 9.25 -4.19 -40.58
CA GLU A 180 9.56 -5.59 -40.37
C GLU A 180 9.96 -5.83 -38.91
N VAL A 181 10.84 -5.00 -38.35
CA VAL A 181 11.23 -5.05 -36.93
C VAL A 181 10.02 -4.83 -36.02
N ARG A 182 9.20 -3.81 -36.29
CA ARG A 182 7.99 -3.54 -35.49
C ARG A 182 7.01 -4.72 -35.53
N GLN A 183 6.79 -5.31 -36.70
CA GLN A 183 5.86 -6.43 -36.88
C GLN A 183 6.35 -7.65 -36.10
N GLN A 184 7.62 -8.03 -36.28
CA GLN A 184 8.21 -9.16 -35.55
C GLN A 184 8.12 -8.96 -34.04
N ALA A 185 8.53 -7.79 -33.53
CA ALA A 185 8.47 -7.49 -32.10
C ALA A 185 7.04 -7.56 -31.56
N TRP A 186 6.07 -6.97 -32.26
CA TRP A 186 4.67 -7.01 -31.84
C TRP A 186 4.13 -8.44 -31.80
N GLU A 187 4.33 -9.22 -32.86
CA GLU A 187 3.87 -10.61 -32.94
C GLU A 187 4.49 -11.46 -31.85
N THR A 188 5.81 -11.36 -31.63
CA THR A 188 6.52 -12.11 -30.58
C THR A 188 5.99 -11.75 -29.17
N ILE A 189 5.79 -10.46 -28.87
CA ILE A 189 5.23 -10.02 -27.59
C ILE A 189 3.80 -10.54 -27.40
N GLN A 190 2.95 -10.45 -28.42
CA GLN A 190 1.56 -10.93 -28.31
C GLN A 190 1.49 -12.44 -28.14
N GLN A 191 2.31 -13.19 -28.89
CA GLN A 191 2.39 -14.65 -28.74
C GLN A 191 2.80 -15.05 -27.32
N ARG A 192 3.80 -14.38 -26.74
CA ARG A 192 4.20 -14.63 -25.34
C ARG A 192 3.04 -14.36 -24.37
N ARG A 193 2.30 -13.27 -24.53
CA ARG A 193 1.13 -12.95 -23.68
C ARG A 193 0.03 -14.01 -23.80
N LEU A 194 -0.20 -14.55 -25.00
CA LEU A 194 -1.22 -15.57 -25.24
C LEU A 194 -0.95 -16.89 -24.51
N LEU A 195 0.31 -17.21 -24.21
CA LEU A 195 0.67 -18.44 -23.48
C LEU A 195 0.10 -18.45 -22.05
N ASP A 196 0.06 -17.31 -21.38
CA ASP A 196 -0.42 -17.21 -19.99
C ASP A 196 -1.86 -16.68 -19.90
N LYS A 197 -2.59 -16.61 -21.02
CA LYS A 197 -3.95 -16.03 -21.05
C LYS A 197 -4.89 -16.71 -20.03
N ASP A 198 -4.79 -18.03 -19.88
CA ASP A 198 -5.70 -18.80 -19.03
C ASP A 198 -5.33 -18.66 -17.54
N GLN A 199 -4.09 -18.28 -17.24
CA GLN A 199 -3.66 -17.97 -15.87
C GLN A 199 -4.07 -16.54 -15.45
N LEU A 200 -4.41 -15.69 -16.42
CA LEU A 200 -4.78 -14.29 -16.23
C LEU A 200 -6.29 -14.02 -16.25
N ASN A 201 -7.12 -15.03 -16.57
CA ASN A 201 -8.59 -14.94 -16.66
C ASN A 201 -9.27 -15.92 -15.69
#